data_AF-A0AAD1ITC3-F1
#
_entry.id   AF-A0AAD1ITC3-F1
#
_cell.length_a   1.000
_cell.length_b   1.000
_cell.length_c   1.000
_cell.angle_alpha   90.00
_cell.angle_beta   90.00
_cell.angle_gamma   90.00
#
_symmetry.space_group_name_H-M   'P 1'
#
loop_
_entity.id
_entity.type
_entity.pdbx_description
1 polymer ?
#
loop_
_entity_poly.entity_id
_entity_poly.type
_entity_poly.pdbx_seq_one_letter_code
_entity_poly.pdbx_strand_id
1 'polypeptide(L)'
;MTQDADLGRWFTDLLQAAEDRAQAVHDAYQHLENAEVVSKVTVHRYLCRKCGKPRATVIRLGDRTLARTHDYKFSPGMNADRSVPSARARNTLDGDRHWPGHTYDVDELAEWGPDAGFDVNCRHVTATVFARDVLAITSGVTPGHPGKPTLLQSRQHMQ
;
A
#
# COMPACT_ATOMS: atom_id res chain seq x y z
N MET A 1 -4.77 20.41 -20.57
CA MET A 1 -4.34 20.19 -19.18
C MET A 1 -4.53 18.73 -18.91
N THR A 2 -3.47 18.05 -18.51
CA THR A 2 -3.42 16.59 -18.40
C THR A 2 -4.17 16.13 -17.16
N GLN A 3 -4.98 15.07 -17.30
CA GLN A 3 -5.82 14.47 -16.26
C GLN A 3 -5.08 14.26 -14.91
N ASP A 4 -3.77 14.05 -14.95
CA ASP A 4 -2.92 13.87 -13.76
C ASP A 4 -2.78 15.15 -12.92
N ALA A 5 -2.72 16.33 -13.55
CA ALA A 5 -2.63 17.61 -12.84
C ALA A 5 -3.93 17.91 -12.09
N ASP A 6 -5.06 17.53 -12.68
CA ASP A 6 -6.39 17.68 -12.06
C ASP A 6 -6.54 16.72 -10.87
N LEU A 7 -6.09 15.47 -10.99
CA LEU A 7 -6.07 14.49 -9.89
C LEU A 7 -5.13 14.92 -8.75
N GLY A 8 -3.96 15.45 -9.07
CA GLY A 8 -3.02 15.96 -8.08
C GLY A 8 -3.63 17.11 -7.27
N ARG A 9 -4.24 18.09 -7.95
CA ARG A 9 -4.91 19.20 -7.27
C ARG A 9 -6.07 18.74 -6.40
N TRP A 10 -6.93 17.87 -6.93
CA TRP A 10 -8.03 17.29 -6.15
C TRP A 10 -7.55 16.61 -4.87
N PHE A 11 -6.46 15.84 -4.96
CA PHE A 11 -5.91 15.15 -3.80
C PHE A 11 -5.36 16.12 -2.76
N THR A 12 -4.65 17.17 -3.19
CA THR A 12 -4.20 18.25 -2.29
C THR A 12 -5.37 18.92 -1.58
N ASP A 13 -6.42 19.30 -2.32
CA ASP A 13 -7.60 19.94 -1.77
C ASP A 13 -8.31 19.03 -0.74
N LEU A 14 -8.40 17.73 -1.02
CA LEU A 14 -8.93 16.72 -0.09
C LEU A 14 -8.11 16.66 1.21
N LEU A 15 -6.78 16.58 1.13
CA LEU A 15 -5.92 16.50 2.30
C LEU A 15 -5.93 17.77 3.16
N GLN A 16 -6.14 18.93 2.54
CA GLN A 16 -6.23 20.21 3.26
C GLN A 16 -7.56 20.36 3.99
N ALA A 17 -8.65 19.83 3.43
CA ALA A 17 -9.97 19.88 4.03
C ALA A 17 -10.18 18.82 5.13
N ALA A 18 -9.34 17.78 5.18
CA ALA A 18 -9.50 16.65 6.08
C ALA A 18 -8.98 16.93 7.49
N GLU A 19 -9.81 16.66 8.50
CA GLU A 19 -9.40 16.60 9.91
C GLU A 19 -8.60 15.32 10.22
N ASP A 20 -9.00 14.19 9.62
CA ASP A 20 -8.30 12.91 9.68
C ASP A 20 -7.62 12.62 8.35
N ARG A 21 -6.31 12.85 8.29
CA ARG A 21 -5.50 12.61 7.11
C ARG A 21 -5.44 11.14 6.70
N ALA A 22 -5.36 10.22 7.66
CA ALA A 22 -5.26 8.80 7.36
C ALA A 22 -6.55 8.30 6.70
N GLN A 23 -7.71 8.75 7.20
CA GLN A 23 -8.99 8.47 6.57
C GLN A 23 -9.08 9.09 5.17
N ALA A 24 -8.65 10.35 5.00
CA ALA A 24 -8.67 11.00 3.69
C ALA A 24 -7.79 10.30 2.65
N VAL A 25 -6.60 9.82 3.03
CA VAL A 25 -5.73 9.01 2.15
C VAL A 25 -6.41 7.70 1.76
N HIS A 26 -7.11 7.06 2.70
CA HIS A 26 -7.88 5.85 2.43
C HIS A 26 -9.01 6.10 1.41
N ASP A 27 -9.81 7.15 1.66
CA ASP A 27 -10.94 7.52 0.82
C ASP A 27 -10.49 7.96 -0.59
N ALA A 28 -9.36 8.66 -0.68
CA ALA A 28 -8.76 9.03 -1.96
C ALA A 28 -8.47 7.80 -2.82
N TYR A 29 -7.86 6.77 -2.23
CA TYR A 29 -7.59 5.53 -2.96
C TYR A 29 -8.88 4.84 -3.40
N GLN A 30 -9.87 4.73 -2.50
CA GLN A 30 -11.17 4.14 -2.85
C GLN A 30 -11.83 4.90 -4.01
N HIS A 31 -11.76 6.22 -4.03
CA HIS A 31 -12.31 7.03 -5.12
C HIS A 31 -11.63 6.72 -6.46
N LEU A 32 -10.29 6.60 -6.47
CA LEU A 32 -9.53 6.24 -7.67
C LEU A 32 -9.84 4.82 -8.16
N GLU A 33 -10.06 3.88 -7.24
CA GLU A 33 -10.45 2.50 -7.55
C GLU A 33 -11.84 2.45 -8.17
N ASN A 34 -12.82 3.12 -7.55
CA ASN A 34 -14.20 3.21 -8.05
C ASN A 34 -14.29 3.92 -9.41
N ALA A 35 -13.40 4.87 -9.67
CA ALA A 35 -13.30 5.55 -10.97
C ALA A 35 -12.46 4.78 -12.00
N GLU A 36 -11.91 3.61 -11.64
CA GLU A 36 -11.08 2.75 -12.50
C GLU A 36 -9.82 3.45 -13.07
N VAL A 37 -9.29 4.45 -12.35
CA VAL A 37 -8.13 5.26 -12.79
C VAL A 37 -6.83 4.94 -12.06
N VAL A 38 -6.81 3.99 -11.12
CA VAL A 38 -5.59 3.58 -10.37
C VAL A 38 -4.42 3.27 -11.31
N SER A 39 -4.69 2.64 -12.46
CA SER A 39 -3.66 2.31 -13.45
C SER A 39 -2.95 3.55 -14.02
N LYS A 40 -3.65 4.68 -14.15
CA LYS A 40 -3.12 5.96 -14.67
C LYS A 40 -2.19 6.66 -13.70
N VAL A 41 -2.32 6.37 -12.40
CA VAL A 41 -1.51 6.99 -11.35
C VAL A 41 -0.50 6.02 -10.74
N THR A 42 -0.47 4.77 -11.19
CA THR A 42 0.47 3.76 -10.68
C THR A 42 1.89 4.07 -11.14
N VAL A 43 2.84 4.07 -10.21
CA VAL A 43 4.28 4.24 -10.48
C VAL A 43 5.09 2.98 -10.17
N HIS A 44 4.61 2.09 -9.29
CA HIS A 44 5.32 0.86 -8.97
C HIS A 44 4.41 -0.23 -8.39
N ARG A 45 4.88 -1.48 -8.43
CA ARG A 45 4.18 -2.63 -7.85
C ARG A 45 5.15 -3.57 -7.14
N TYR A 46 4.71 -4.06 -5.99
CA TYR A 46 5.35 -5.17 -5.27
C TYR A 46 4.56 -6.44 -5.54
N LEU A 47 5.19 -7.41 -6.20
CA LEU A 47 4.55 -8.68 -6.56
C LEU A 47 5.07 -9.79 -5.65
N CYS A 48 4.19 -10.70 -5.25
CA CYS A 48 4.66 -11.95 -4.66
C CYS A 48 5.26 -12.84 -5.75
N ARG A 49 6.53 -13.24 -5.61
CA ARG A 49 7.22 -14.10 -6.59
C ARG A 49 6.49 -15.42 -6.87
N LYS A 50 5.87 -16.03 -5.86
CA LYS A 50 5.13 -17.30 -6.00
C LYS A 50 3.72 -17.14 -6.58
N CYS A 51 3.02 -16.04 -6.27
CA CYS A 51 1.66 -15.82 -6.79
C CYS A 51 1.64 -15.13 -8.16
N GLY A 52 2.68 -14.37 -8.51
CA GLY A 52 2.67 -13.43 -9.63
C GLY A 52 1.74 -12.21 -9.44
N LYS A 53 0.98 -12.15 -8.33
CA LYS A 53 0.00 -11.09 -8.07
C LYS A 53 0.58 -9.91 -7.27
N PRO A 54 0.12 -8.68 -7.50
CA PRO A 54 0.44 -7.54 -6.65
C PRO A 54 0.02 -7.75 -5.21
N ARG A 55 0.85 -7.22 -4.30
CA ARG A 55 0.64 -7.21 -2.85
C ARG A 55 0.71 -5.80 -2.28
N ALA A 56 1.42 -4.91 -2.96
CA ALA A 56 1.22 -3.48 -2.82
C ALA A 56 1.31 -2.80 -4.19
N THR A 57 0.52 -1.74 -4.36
CA THR A 57 0.56 -0.84 -5.51
C THR A 57 0.95 0.54 -5.01
N VAL A 58 1.98 1.12 -5.63
CA VAL A 58 2.43 2.49 -5.33
C VAL A 58 1.89 3.41 -6.40
N ILE A 59 1.22 4.47 -5.96
CA ILE A 59 0.63 5.49 -6.83
C ILE A 59 1.23 6.86 -6.52
N ARG A 60 1.14 7.77 -7.49
CA ARG A 60 1.55 9.16 -7.33
C ARG A 60 0.40 10.09 -7.67
N LEU A 61 0.09 11.00 -6.75
CA LEU A 61 -0.96 12.01 -6.87
C LEU A 61 -0.35 13.37 -6.54
N GLY A 62 -0.16 14.21 -7.55
CA GLY A 62 0.60 15.45 -7.38
C GLY A 62 2.03 15.18 -6.93
N ASP A 63 2.44 15.78 -5.82
CA ASP A 63 3.75 15.60 -5.19
C ASP A 63 3.79 14.44 -4.19
N ARG A 64 2.66 13.76 -3.93
CA ARG A 64 2.55 12.69 -2.94
C ARG A 64 2.65 11.30 -3.55
N THR A 65 3.31 10.42 -2.83
CA THR A 65 3.47 9.00 -3.11
C THR A 65 2.69 8.21 -2.07
N LEU A 66 1.72 7.42 -2.53
CA LEU A 66 0.91 6.56 -1.66
C LEU A 66 1.18 5.10 -1.97
N ALA A 67 1.05 4.25 -0.95
CA ALA A 67 1.10 2.79 -1.11
C ALA A 67 -0.19 2.16 -0.61
N ARG A 68 -0.87 1.40 -1.49
CA ARG A 68 -1.99 0.54 -1.11
C ARG A 68 -1.50 -0.89 -0.98
N THR A 69 -1.66 -1.49 0.20
CA THR A 69 -1.52 -2.94 0.37
C THR A 69 -2.84 -3.63 0.03
N HIS A 70 -2.75 -4.83 -0.55
CA HIS A 70 -3.93 -5.63 -0.85
C HIS A 70 -4.41 -6.39 0.38
N ASP A 71 -5.71 -6.68 0.41
CA ASP A 71 -6.29 -7.64 1.34
C ASP A 71 -5.49 -8.95 1.31
N TYR A 72 -5.31 -9.51 2.51
CA TYR A 72 -4.46 -10.67 2.68
C TYR A 72 -5.08 -11.68 3.64
N LYS A 73 -4.64 -12.92 3.49
CA LYS A 73 -5.11 -14.03 4.30
C LYS A 73 -3.93 -14.70 5.00
N PHE A 74 -3.95 -14.73 6.31
CA PHE A 74 -2.99 -15.52 7.08
C PHE A 74 -3.35 -17.00 7.11
N SER A 75 -2.33 -17.86 7.19
CA SER A 75 -2.55 -19.26 7.54
C SER A 75 -3.07 -19.35 8.98
N PRO A 76 -3.80 -20.42 9.36
CA PRO A 76 -4.37 -20.52 10.70
C PRO A 76 -3.34 -20.35 11.83
N GLY A 77 -2.18 -21.01 11.72
CA GLY A 77 -1.09 -20.88 12.71
C GLY A 77 -0.56 -19.46 12.80
N MET A 78 -0.15 -18.87 11.67
CA MET A 78 0.36 -17.49 11.64
C MET A 78 -0.66 -16.46 12.16
N ASN A 79 -1.95 -16.67 11.89
CA ASN A 79 -3.01 -15.79 12.37
C ASN A 79 -3.16 -15.88 13.89
N ALA A 80 -3.09 -17.09 14.45
CA ALA A 80 -3.13 -17.32 15.89
C ALA A 80 -1.89 -16.74 16.59
N ASP A 81 -0.70 -16.86 15.99
CA ASP A 81 0.55 -16.33 16.53
C ASP A 81 0.58 -14.80 16.55
N ARG A 82 -0.01 -14.15 15.53
CA ARG A 82 0.02 -12.69 15.35
C ARG A 82 -1.15 -11.95 15.99
N SER A 83 -2.21 -12.63 16.39
CA SER A 83 -3.43 -11.95 16.84
C SER A 83 -4.31 -12.77 17.78
N VAL A 84 -4.91 -12.07 18.75
CA VAL A 84 -5.90 -12.65 19.67
C VAL A 84 -7.29 -12.73 19.03
N PRO A 85 -8.17 -13.67 19.44
CA PRO A 85 -9.49 -13.83 18.84
C PRO A 85 -10.34 -12.55 18.79
N SER A 86 -10.31 -11.74 19.86
CA SER A 86 -11.06 -10.48 19.92
C SER A 86 -10.57 -9.45 18.89
N ALA A 87 -9.27 -9.39 18.63
CA ALA A 87 -8.70 -8.52 17.61
C ALA A 87 -9.10 -8.99 16.20
N ARG A 88 -9.09 -10.30 15.95
CA ARG A 88 -9.54 -10.89 14.67
C ARG A 88 -10.99 -10.58 14.37
N ALA A 89 -11.87 -10.85 15.33
CA ALA A 89 -13.31 -10.61 15.19
C ALA A 89 -13.63 -9.15 14.82
N ARG A 90 -12.83 -8.19 15.30
CA ARG A 90 -13.03 -6.75 15.02
C ARG A 90 -12.36 -6.28 13.73
N ASN A 91 -11.17 -6.79 13.42
CA ASN A 91 -10.28 -6.17 12.43
C ASN A 91 -10.16 -6.96 11.12
N THR A 92 -10.86 -8.09 10.99
CA THR A 92 -10.87 -8.91 9.77
C THR A 92 -12.21 -8.82 9.06
N LEU A 93 -12.18 -8.97 7.74
CA LEU A 93 -13.34 -8.92 6.85
C LEU A 93 -14.29 -10.10 7.05
N ASP A 94 -13.77 -11.25 7.51
CA ASP A 94 -14.53 -12.49 7.73
C ASP A 94 -14.64 -12.87 9.21
N GLY A 95 -14.16 -12.03 10.11
CA GLY A 95 -14.09 -12.33 11.56
C GLY A 95 -13.02 -13.33 11.97
N ASP A 96 -12.16 -13.82 11.05
CA ASP A 96 -11.07 -14.75 11.36
C ASP A 96 -9.74 -14.39 10.70
N ARG A 97 -9.60 -14.57 9.38
CA ARG A 97 -8.29 -14.65 8.70
C ARG A 97 -8.11 -13.72 7.52
N HIS A 98 -9.15 -13.05 7.04
CA HIS A 98 -9.03 -12.12 5.91
C HIS A 98 -8.89 -10.71 6.44
N TRP A 99 -7.70 -10.15 6.31
CA TRP A 99 -7.36 -8.82 6.80
C TRP A 99 -7.50 -7.80 5.67
N PRO A 100 -8.06 -6.61 5.96
CA PRO A 100 -8.16 -5.55 4.97
C PRO A 100 -6.77 -5.00 4.60
N GLY A 101 -6.64 -4.57 3.36
CA GLY A 101 -5.54 -3.75 2.91
C GLY A 101 -5.61 -2.34 3.49
N HIS A 102 -4.46 -1.69 3.56
CA HIS A 102 -4.30 -0.33 4.08
C HIS A 102 -3.67 0.58 3.04
N THR A 103 -3.99 1.87 3.12
CA THR A 103 -3.38 2.91 2.29
C THR A 103 -2.48 3.74 3.19
N TYR A 104 -1.24 3.94 2.76
CA TYR A 104 -0.21 4.67 3.50
C TYR A 104 0.24 5.87 2.68
N ASP A 105 0.39 7.03 3.32
CA ASP A 105 1.20 8.13 2.79
C ASP A 105 2.68 7.77 3.00
N VAL A 106 3.39 7.51 1.90
CA VAL A 106 4.78 7.04 1.95
C VAL A 106 5.72 8.19 2.29
N ASP A 107 5.40 9.40 1.86
CA ASP A 107 6.21 10.58 2.17
C ASP A 107 6.14 10.86 3.67
N GLU A 108 4.94 10.88 4.25
CA GLU A 108 4.75 11.04 5.69
C GLU A 108 5.44 9.90 6.46
N LEU A 109 5.27 8.65 6.03
CA LEU A 109 5.87 7.50 6.70
C LEU A 109 7.41 7.58 6.72
N ALA A 110 8.04 8.12 5.68
CA ALA A 110 9.49 8.28 5.63
C ALA A 110 10.03 9.29 6.66
N GLU A 111 9.21 10.23 7.13
CA GLU A 111 9.59 11.21 8.16
C GLU A 111 9.81 10.54 9.54
N TRP A 112 9.20 9.37 9.78
CA TRP A 112 9.33 8.63 11.04
C TRP A 112 10.67 7.90 11.20
N GLY A 113 11.51 7.89 10.17
CA GLY A 113 12.87 7.37 10.22
C GLY A 113 13.19 6.28 9.20
N PRO A 114 14.45 5.81 9.17
CA PRO A 114 14.95 4.92 8.12
C PRO A 114 14.30 3.53 8.10
N ASP A 115 13.76 3.08 9.23
CA ASP A 115 13.13 1.77 9.39
C ASP A 115 11.59 1.84 9.29
N ALA A 116 11.03 3.03 9.06
CA ALA A 116 9.60 3.21 8.88
C ALA A 116 9.15 2.62 7.53
N GLY A 117 8.04 1.88 7.56
CA GLY A 117 7.55 1.13 6.42
C GLY A 117 6.20 0.50 6.69
N PHE A 118 5.70 -0.22 5.70
CA PHE A 118 4.41 -0.90 5.77
C PHE A 118 4.58 -2.39 5.48
N ASP A 119 3.75 -3.20 6.14
CA ASP A 119 3.79 -4.63 5.98
C ASP A 119 2.99 -5.07 4.75
N VAL A 120 3.62 -5.91 3.94
CA VAL A 120 3.04 -6.55 2.77
C VAL A 120 2.94 -8.04 3.00
N ASN A 121 1.71 -8.54 3.01
CA ASN A 121 1.40 -9.90 3.42
C ASN A 121 0.74 -10.71 2.31
N CYS A 122 1.15 -11.97 2.22
CA CYS A 122 0.40 -13.02 1.55
C CYS A 122 0.78 -14.38 2.14
N ARG A 123 0.08 -15.44 1.75
CA ARG A 123 0.38 -16.81 2.20
C ARG A 123 1.83 -17.30 1.95
N HIS A 124 2.59 -16.63 1.09
CA HIS A 124 3.96 -17.00 0.72
C HIS A 124 5.04 -16.03 1.20
N VAL A 125 4.67 -14.79 1.56
CA VAL A 125 5.63 -13.76 1.97
C VAL A 125 4.98 -12.83 2.98
N THR A 126 5.74 -12.53 4.03
CA THR A 126 5.51 -11.42 4.94
C THR A 126 6.78 -10.60 4.93
N ALA A 127 6.70 -9.36 4.46
CA ALA A 127 7.83 -8.46 4.32
C ALA A 127 7.40 -7.04 4.67
N THR A 128 8.33 -6.30 5.25
CA THR A 128 8.18 -4.86 5.48
C THR A 128 8.80 -4.15 4.28
N VAL A 129 8.05 -3.25 3.67
CA VAL A 129 8.54 -2.37 2.60
C VAL A 129 8.83 -1.02 3.23
N PHE A 130 10.09 -0.60 3.18
CA PHE A 130 10.53 0.66 3.77
C PHE A 130 10.12 1.85 2.90
N ALA A 131 9.65 2.91 3.54
CA ALA A 131 9.17 4.10 2.85
C ALA A 131 10.27 4.75 1.99
N ARG A 132 11.48 4.87 2.53
CA ARG A 132 12.65 5.41 1.81
C ARG A 132 12.97 4.64 0.52
N ASP A 133 12.80 3.31 0.53
CA ASP A 133 13.12 2.46 -0.62
C ASP A 133 12.07 2.67 -1.72
N VAL A 134 10.80 2.89 -1.33
CA VAL A 134 9.71 3.25 -2.23
C VAL A 134 9.98 4.60 -2.88
N LEU A 135 10.37 5.62 -2.10
CA LEU A 135 10.67 6.95 -2.64
C LEU A 135 11.87 6.89 -3.59
N ALA A 136 12.91 6.16 -3.23
CA ALA A 136 14.09 5.99 -4.08
C ALA A 136 13.76 5.27 -5.39
N ILE A 137 13.06 4.13 -5.36
CA ILE A 137 12.77 3.33 -6.57
C ILE A 137 11.76 4.02 -7.50
N THR A 138 10.89 4.87 -6.95
CA THR A 138 9.87 5.59 -7.73
C THR A 138 10.29 7.00 -8.13
N SER A 139 11.50 7.43 -7.76
CA SER A 139 12.03 8.73 -8.15
C SER A 139 12.13 8.82 -9.67
N GLY A 140 11.55 9.88 -10.24
CA GLY A 140 11.53 10.11 -11.69
C GLY A 140 10.61 9.17 -12.49
N VAL A 141 9.84 8.29 -11.85
CA VAL A 141 8.86 7.44 -12.54
C VAL A 141 7.60 8.22 -12.86
N THR A 142 7.22 8.25 -14.14
CA THR A 142 6.00 8.90 -14.62
C THR A 142 4.75 8.11 -14.17
N PRO A 143 3.75 8.77 -13.57
CA PRO A 143 2.45 8.14 -13.29
C PRO A 143 1.87 7.46 -14.53
N GLY A 144 1.32 6.25 -14.37
CA GLY A 144 0.75 5.46 -15.46
C GLY A 144 1.77 4.65 -16.26
N HIS A 145 3.06 4.90 -16.03
CA HIS A 145 4.17 4.19 -16.65
C HIS A 145 5.03 3.53 -15.57
N PRO A 146 4.51 2.52 -14.86
CA PRO A 146 5.17 1.98 -13.70
C PRO A 146 6.52 1.35 -14.06
N GLY A 147 7.48 1.51 -13.15
CA GLY A 147 8.78 0.87 -13.25
C GLY A 147 8.70 -0.66 -13.20
N LYS A 148 9.85 -1.32 -13.38
CA LYS A 148 9.95 -2.79 -13.25
C LYS A 148 9.49 -3.19 -11.84
N PRO A 149 8.54 -4.13 -11.70
CA PRO A 149 8.01 -4.50 -10.40
C PRO A 149 9.07 -5.13 -9.49
N THR A 150 8.96 -4.86 -8.19
CA THR A 150 9.77 -5.55 -7.18
C THR A 150 9.17 -6.91 -6.85
N LEU A 151 9.97 -7.96 -6.99
CA LEU A 151 9.56 -9.32 -6.61
C LEU A 151 9.86 -9.56 -5.13
N LEU A 152 8.81 -9.61 -4.32
CA LEU A 152 8.89 -10.00 -2.92
C LEU A 152 9.28 -11.47 -2.82
N GLN A 153 10.32 -11.72 -2.04
CA GLN A 153 10.83 -13.05 -1.73
C GLN A 153 10.44 -13.41 -0.30
N SER A 154 10.13 -14.69 -0.08
CA SER A 154 9.93 -15.20 1.28
C SER A 154 11.18 -14.93 2.11
N ARG A 155 11.04 -14.41 3.34
CA ARG A 155 12.13 -14.43 4.32
C ARG A 155 12.62 -15.88 4.39
N GLN A 156 13.87 -16.13 4.02
CA GLN A 156 14.56 -17.31 4.52
C GLN A 156 14.50 -17.17 6.03
N HIS A 157 14.01 -18.18 6.75
CA HIS A 157 14.09 -18.21 8.20
C HIS A 157 15.55 -17.90 8.58
N MET A 158 15.80 -16.69 9.09
CA MET A 158 17.01 -16.46 9.88
C MET A 158 16.74 -17.21 11.17
N GLN A 159 17.26 -18.43 11.22
CA GLN A 159 17.48 -19.18 12.46
C GLN A 159 18.61 -18.50 13.23
#